data_AF-A0A7V0Y021-F1
#
_entry.id   AF-A0A7V0Y021-F1
#
_cell.length_a   1.000
_cell.length_b   1.000
_cell.length_c   1.000
_cell.angle_alpha   90.00
_cell.angle_beta   90.00
_cell.angle_gamma   90.00
#
_symmetry.space_group_name_H-M   'P 1'
#
loop_
_entity.id
_entity.type
_entity.pdbx_description
1 polymer ?
#
loop_
_entity_poly.entity_id
_entity_poly.type
_entity_poly.pdbx_seq_one_letter_code
_entity_poly.pdbx_strand_id
1 'polypeptide(L)'
;LIIVYLLFTFAETVILRLVFAFVIGGAAGNLYDRFFRGYVVDFIDWHVAEHYHWPTFNIADAAIVVSIGLLAIETLFLQNKTSEEKK
;
A
#
# COMPACT_ATOMS: atom_id res chain seq x y z
N LEU A 1 -11.80 -2.75 -13.69
CA LEU A 1 -10.91 -2.34 -14.80
C LEU A 1 -11.02 -0.85 -15.12
N ILE A 2 -12.21 -0.31 -15.40
CA ILE A 2 -12.40 1.14 -15.63
C ILE A 2 -11.90 1.97 -14.43
N ILE A 3 -12.29 1.64 -13.21
CA ILE A 3 -11.84 2.37 -12.00
C ILE A 3 -10.32 2.34 -11.88
N VAL A 4 -9.68 1.18 -12.06
CA VAL A 4 -8.22 1.04 -12.02
C VAL A 4 -7.59 1.93 -13.10
N TYR A 5 -8.07 1.84 -14.34
CA TYR A 5 -7.59 2.69 -15.44
C TYR A 5 -7.73 4.18 -15.13
N LEU A 6 -8.86 4.62 -14.57
CA LEU A 6 -9.08 6.00 -14.18
C LEU A 6 -8.09 6.42 -13.08
N LEU A 7 -7.91 5.61 -12.03
CA LEU A 7 -6.96 5.89 -10.95
C LEU A 7 -5.54 6.12 -11.49
N PHE A 8 -5.08 5.28 -12.41
CA PHE A 8 -3.75 5.44 -13.01
C PHE A 8 -3.66 6.61 -13.99
N THR A 9 -4.77 6.98 -14.64
CA THR A 9 -4.82 8.13 -15.57
C THR A 9 -4.83 9.46 -14.82
N PHE A 10 -5.55 9.54 -13.70
CA PHE A 10 -5.62 10.74 -12.85
C PHE A 10 -4.45 10.87 -11.87
N ALA A 11 -3.58 9.88 -11.77
CA ALA A 11 -2.39 9.97 -10.93
C ALA A 11 -1.34 10.90 -11.58
N GLU A 12 -1.24 12.11 -11.02
CA GLU A 12 -0.37 13.18 -11.50
C GLU A 12 1.13 12.87 -11.28
N THR A 13 1.46 12.14 -10.21
CA THR A 13 2.85 11.80 -9.87
C THR A 13 3.11 10.30 -9.96
N VAL A 14 4.38 9.95 -10.19
CA VAL A 14 4.81 8.55 -10.19
C VAL A 14 4.56 7.90 -8.82
N ILE A 15 4.76 8.65 -7.74
CA ILE A 15 4.51 8.16 -6.38
C ILE A 15 3.03 7.83 -6.19
N LEU A 16 2.11 8.66 -6.67
CA LEU A 16 0.68 8.37 -6.59
C LEU A 16 0.27 7.14 -7.42
N ARG A 17 0.92 6.89 -8.56
CA ARG A 17 0.74 5.65 -9.33
C ARG A 17 1.20 4.42 -8.55
N LEU A 18 2.35 4.54 -7.87
CA LEU A 18 2.86 3.48 -7.01
C LEU A 18 1.92 3.22 -5.84
N VAL A 19 1.40 4.25 -5.18
CA VAL A 19 0.37 4.15 -4.13
C VAL A 19 -0.81 3.32 -4.63
N PHE A 20 -1.38 3.65 -5.79
CA PHE A 20 -2.49 2.88 -6.34
C PHE A 20 -2.10 1.44 -6.69
N ALA A 21 -0.92 1.21 -7.26
CA ALA A 21 -0.43 -0.14 -7.56
C ALA A 21 -0.32 -1.01 -6.30
N PHE A 22 0.26 -0.47 -5.23
CA PHE A 22 0.44 -1.19 -3.97
C PHE A 22 -0.90 -1.47 -3.26
N VAL A 23 -1.81 -0.49 -3.17
CA VAL A 23 -3.14 -0.70 -2.55
C VAL A 23 -3.96 -1.72 -3.33
N ILE A 24 -4.05 -1.56 -4.65
CA ILE A 24 -4.86 -2.44 -5.49
C ILE A 24 -4.26 -3.85 -5.51
N GLY A 25 -2.94 -3.96 -5.63
CA GLY A 25 -2.24 -5.24 -5.61
C GLY A 25 -2.42 -5.99 -4.29
N GLY A 26 -2.20 -5.32 -3.16
CA GLY A 26 -2.39 -5.91 -1.83
C GLY A 26 -3.83 -6.32 -1.57
N ALA A 27 -4.79 -5.43 -1.84
CA ALA A 27 -6.21 -5.75 -1.69
C ALA A 27 -6.65 -6.91 -2.60
N ALA A 28 -6.18 -6.95 -3.85
CA ALA A 28 -6.47 -8.03 -4.78
C ALA A 28 -5.88 -9.36 -4.32
N GLY A 29 -4.65 -9.39 -3.79
CA GLY A 29 -4.02 -10.60 -3.26
C GLY A 29 -4.79 -11.18 -2.07
N ASN A 30 -5.13 -10.35 -1.09
CA ASN A 30 -5.92 -10.78 0.06
C ASN A 30 -7.36 -11.16 -0.31
N LEU A 31 -7.95 -10.53 -1.34
CA LEU A 31 -9.26 -10.92 -1.85
C LEU A 31 -9.20 -12.26 -2.59
N TYR A 32 -8.17 -12.48 -3.39
CA TYR A 32 -7.92 -13.75 -4.07
C TYR A 32 -7.85 -14.89 -3.06
N ASP A 33 -7.06 -14.73 -1.99
CA ASP A 33 -6.97 -15.74 -0.94
C ASP A 33 -8.32 -16.06 -0.32
N ARG A 34 -9.10 -15.03 0.05
CA ARG A 34 -10.44 -15.23 0.62
C ARG A 34 -11.38 -15.94 -0.36
N PHE A 35 -11.29 -15.65 -1.65
CA PHE A 35 -12.14 -16.29 -2.66
C PHE A 35 -11.81 -17.77 -2.84
N PHE A 36 -10.53 -18.14 -2.89
CA PHE A 36 -10.10 -19.51 -3.18
C PHE A 36 -9.97 -20.39 -1.92
N ARG A 37 -9.63 -19.80 -0.77
CA ARG A 37 -9.34 -20.53 0.47
C ARG A 37 -10.37 -20.29 1.57
N GLY A 38 -11.18 -19.23 1.47
CA GLY A 38 -12.10 -18.79 2.52
C GLY A 38 -11.44 -17.98 3.65
N TYR A 39 -10.12 -17.83 3.63
CA TYR A 39 -9.34 -17.05 4.59
C TYR A 39 -8.06 -16.50 3.94
N VAL A 40 -7.38 -15.58 4.61
CA VAL A 40 -6.09 -15.01 4.17
C VAL A 40 -4.95 -15.81 4.77
N VAL A 41 -3.90 -16.09 4.00
CA VAL A 41 -2.73 -16.80 4.49
C VAL A 41 -1.69 -15.80 4.99
N ASP A 42 -1.52 -15.76 6.32
CA ASP A 42 -0.44 -15.01 6.97
C ASP A 42 0.75 -15.93 7.21
N PHE A 43 1.93 -15.50 6.78
CA PHE A 43 3.14 -16.33 6.83
C PHE A 43 4.37 -15.60 7.36
N ILE A 44 4.28 -14.29 7.58
CA ILE A 44 5.33 -13.50 8.21
C ILE A 44 4.96 -13.33 9.68
N ASP A 45 5.77 -13.91 10.55
CA ASP A 45 5.67 -13.76 12.00
C ASP A 45 6.92 -13.02 12.50
N TRP A 46 6.72 -11.86 13.11
CA TRP A 46 7.80 -11.08 13.72
C TRP A 46 7.56 -11.03 15.22
N HIS A 47 8.52 -11.54 15.99
CA HIS A 47 8.56 -11.38 17.43
C HIS A 47 9.91 -10.84 17.91
N VAL A 48 9.88 -10.16 19.06
CA VAL A 48 11.05 -9.66 19.79
C VAL A 48 11.01 -10.23 21.20
N ALA A 49 12.04 -10.99 21.56
CA ALA A 49 12.06 -11.79 22.79
C ALA A 49 10.82 -12.73 22.89
N GLU A 50 10.54 -13.24 24.09
CA GLU A 50 9.44 -14.17 24.35
C GLU A 50 8.07 -13.48 24.58
N HIS A 51 8.04 -12.15 24.63
CA HIS A 51 6.86 -11.42 25.12
C HIS A 51 6.28 -10.41 24.11
N TYR A 52 7.01 -10.07 23.06
CA TYR A 52 6.52 -9.13 22.05
C TYR A 52 6.32 -9.86 20.74
N HIS A 53 5.06 -10.17 20.44
CA HIS A 53 4.65 -10.69 19.14
C HIS A 53 3.96 -9.58 18.37
N TRP A 54 4.53 -9.23 17.21
CA TRP A 54 3.81 -8.44 16.23
C TRP A 54 2.73 -9.33 15.60
N PRO A 55 1.54 -8.80 15.29
CA PRO A 55 0.53 -9.57 14.57
C PRO A 55 1.10 -10.14 13.28
N THR A 56 0.85 -11.43 13.00
CA THR A 56 1.29 -12.05 11.75
C THR A 56 0.67 -11.34 10.56
N PHE A 57 1.42 -11.26 9.47
CA PHE A 57 0.99 -10.56 8.26
C PHE A 57 1.54 -11.24 7.01
N ASN A 58 1.15 -10.73 5.85
CA ASN A 58 1.64 -11.22 4.57
C ASN A 58 2.16 -10.07 3.67
N ILE A 59 2.61 -10.44 2.47
CA ILE A 59 3.11 -9.46 1.49
C ILE A 59 2.03 -8.46 1.04
N ALA A 60 0.77 -8.88 0.97
CA ALA A 60 -0.33 -7.98 0.61
C ALA A 60 -0.56 -6.90 1.68
N ASP A 61 -0.47 -7.26 2.96
CA ASP A 61 -0.56 -6.28 4.07
C ASP A 61 0.65 -5.34 4.05
N ALA A 62 1.86 -5.87 3.85
CA ALA A 62 3.06 -5.06 3.73
C ALA A 62 2.98 -4.07 2.56
N ALA A 63 2.45 -4.50 1.40
CA ALA A 63 2.21 -3.62 0.26
C ALA A 63 1.28 -2.45 0.62
N ILE A 64 0.17 -2.72 1.33
CA ILE A 64 -0.75 -1.69 1.77
C ILE A 64 -0.07 -0.70 2.74
N VAL A 65 0.72 -1.20 3.70
CA VAL A 65 1.49 -0.35 4.63
C VAL A 65 2.50 0.53 3.89
N VAL A 66 3.25 -0.03 2.94
CA VAL A 66 4.20 0.73 2.10
C VAL A 66 3.47 1.82 1.33
N SER A 67 2.29 1.53 0.79
CA SER A 67 1.48 2.54 0.10
C SER A 67 1.09 3.71 1.00
N ILE A 68 0.70 3.45 2.25
CA ILE A 68 0.34 4.52 3.19
C ILE A 68 1.57 5.37 3.49
N GLY A 69 2.75 4.74 3.66
CA GLY A 69 4.01 5.45 3.82
C GLY A 69 4.36 6.34 2.61
N LEU A 70 4.22 5.82 1.40
CA LEU A 70 4.44 6.59 0.16
C LEU A 70 3.49 7.78 0.05
N LEU A 71 2.20 7.58 0.38
CA LEU A 71 1.22 8.65 0.36
C LEU A 71 1.53 9.73 1.40
N ALA A 72 1.97 9.34 2.60
CA ALA A 72 2.40 10.27 3.64
C ALA A 72 3.63 11.08 3.20
N ILE A 73 4.59 10.44 2.52
CA ILE A 73 5.77 11.12 1.98
C ILE A 73 5.37 12.16 0.92
N GLU A 74 4.50 11.76 -0.02
CA GLU A 74 4.00 12.63 -1.09
C GLU A 74 3.34 13.89 -0.51
N THR A 75 2.41 13.70 0.43
CA THR A 75 1.58 14.76 1.00
C THR A 75 2.33 15.65 1.99
N LEU A 76 3.19 15.10 2.84
CA LEU A 76 3.88 15.88 3.87
C LEU A 76 5.15 16.58 3.36
N PHE A 77 5.87 15.98 2.41
CA PHE A 77 7.21 16.47 2.03
C PHE A 77 7.35 16.92 0.58
N LEU A 78 6.57 16.36 -0.36
CA LEU A 78 6.76 16.64 -1.78
C LEU A 78 5.81 17.71 -2.32
N GLN A 79 4.53 17.68 -1.96
CA GLN A 79 3.57 18.74 -2.35
C GLN A 79 3.97 20.14 -1.85
N ASN A 80 4.61 20.21 -0.69
CA ASN A 80 5.10 21.48 -0.12
C ASN A 80 6.22 22.09 -0.98
N LYS A 81 7.14 21.28 -1.51
CA LYS A 81 8.25 21.77 -2.36
C LYS A 81 7.75 22.27 -3.72
N THR A 82 6.81 21.59 -4.34
CA THR A 82 6.26 22.01 -5.65
C THR A 82 5.49 23.33 -5.56
N SER A 83 4.97 23.66 -4.37
CA SER A 83 4.25 24.91 -4.09
C SER A 83 5.22 26.08 -3.84
N GLU A 84 6.38 25.82 -3.25
CA GLU A 84 7.43 26.81 -3.02
C GLU A 84 8.23 27.13 -4.28
N GLU A 85 8.57 26.14 -5.12
CA GLU A 85 9.30 26.36 -6.40
C GLU A 85 8.47 27.11 -7.45
N LYS A 86 7.14 27.12 -7.34
CA LYS A 86 6.26 27.86 -8.25
C LYS A 86 6.04 29.33 -7.85
N LYS A 87 6.65 29.80 -6.77
CA LYS A 87 6.50 31.15 -6.23
C LYS A 87 7.73 32.00 -6.48
#